data_AF-A0A150X3H2-F1
#
_entry.id   AF-A0A150X3H2-F1
#
_cell.length_a   1.000
_cell.length_b   1.000
_cell.length_c   1.000
_cell.angle_alpha   90.00
_cell.angle_beta   90.00
_cell.angle_gamma   90.00
#
_symmetry.space_group_name_H-M   'P 1'
#
loop_
_entity.id
_entity.type
_entity.pdbx_description
1 polymer ?
#
loop_
_entity_poly.entity_id
_entity_poly.type
_entity_poly.pdbx_seq_one_letter_code
_entity_poly.pdbx_strand_id
1 'polypeptide(L)'
;MKYNLRKLSLLGMGVCMMFSVWAQDYPTLNEQSQRLRSLANSSDLASLKSLTKTLGGKDIWMLTLGKGDVENKPAMAVVGGVEGSHLLGVEMAIRFAEDVVKNNSQALDNTTFYVFPNMSPDAYEQYFASLKWERSGNAKETDDDRDGKNGEDPFEDLNGDGIITMMRVEDVTGDWVTHPADDRVMIKADKGEGEKGKYHYFTEGRDNDKDGKFNEDGPGGIHFNKNLTYEYPYFVAGSGEHSVSELENRALLDELYTKFNIYGFFTFGPGNNLSSPWKYNRAGASKRVVTSVLNEDAGLNALASKAYNDVVGMKDAPASGAQGGDFFQWAYFHFGRMSFGTPGWWAPMVEAQEGETANKDKNREVNFLRWAAQEGLSNYFVEWTEIQHPDFPGQKVEVGGIAPFKMMNPPISMIDDAAQKHNEFILKLASMQSDVQLVNLKTEAVGKGLTRVTVDLYNPGTLPTHSQMGTRSKWLRRIKVEVKLGNGQEIVSGTKIQMFSSLDGDESRQLTWLVKGKGSLQIEAGAAHAGTDQISVNLK
;
A
#
# COMPACT_ATOMS: atom_id res chain seq x y z
N MET A 1 -60.02 62.19 -15.84
CA MET A 1 -58.57 62.09 -16.12
C MET A 1 -57.96 61.25 -15.02
N LYS A 2 -57.78 59.92 -15.13
CA LYS A 2 -56.75 59.19 -15.90
C LYS A 2 -55.38 59.88 -15.88
N TYR A 3 -54.44 59.39 -15.05
CA TYR A 3 -53.21 58.66 -15.43
C TYR A 3 -52.41 58.34 -14.13
N ASN A 4 -52.43 57.11 -13.62
CA ASN A 4 -51.66 55.89 -13.93
C ASN A 4 -50.27 55.83 -13.26
N LEU A 5 -50.18 55.05 -12.17
CA LEU A 5 -48.93 54.58 -11.57
C LEU A 5 -48.20 53.67 -12.56
N ARG A 6 -46.97 54.04 -12.96
CA ARG A 6 -46.01 53.09 -13.52
C ARG A 6 -45.12 52.56 -12.41
N LYS A 7 -45.32 51.28 -12.09
CA LYS A 7 -44.38 50.44 -11.33
C LYS A 7 -43.05 50.41 -12.09
N LEU A 8 -41.98 50.89 -11.47
CA LEU A 8 -40.61 50.60 -11.88
C LEU A 8 -40.24 49.28 -11.20
N SER A 9 -40.27 48.18 -11.94
CA SER A 9 -39.74 46.90 -11.51
C SER A 9 -38.23 46.92 -11.65
N LEU A 10 -37.50 47.01 -10.52
CA LEU A 10 -36.10 46.61 -10.46
C LEU A 10 -36.05 45.09 -10.71
N LEU A 11 -35.50 44.70 -11.85
CA LEU A 11 -35.10 43.33 -12.12
C LEU A 11 -33.72 43.13 -11.48
N GLY A 12 -33.69 42.76 -10.20
CA GLY A 12 -32.49 42.26 -9.55
C GLY A 12 -32.25 40.83 -10.00
N MET A 13 -31.29 40.63 -10.89
CA MET A 13 -30.79 39.32 -11.30
C MET A 13 -30.01 38.74 -10.12
N GLY A 14 -30.69 37.95 -9.28
CA GLY A 14 -30.04 37.19 -8.22
C GLY A 14 -29.23 36.06 -8.85
N VAL A 15 -27.92 36.24 -8.96
CA VAL A 15 -26.99 35.14 -9.19
C VAL A 15 -27.00 34.30 -7.92
N CYS A 16 -27.78 33.22 -7.91
CA CYS A 16 -27.60 32.15 -6.93
C CYS A 16 -26.28 31.46 -7.26
N MET A 17 -25.18 31.86 -6.61
CA MET A 17 -24.02 30.99 -6.49
C MET A 17 -24.47 29.78 -5.66
N MET A 18 -24.77 28.66 -6.33
CA MET A 18 -24.88 27.38 -5.65
C MET A 18 -23.46 26.96 -5.30
N PHE A 19 -23.04 27.25 -4.06
CA PHE A 19 -21.87 26.59 -3.50
C PHE A 19 -22.23 25.11 -3.31
N SER A 20 -21.76 24.26 -4.21
CA SER A 20 -21.81 22.81 -4.05
C SER A 20 -20.88 22.45 -2.89
N VAL A 21 -21.45 22.24 -1.71
CA VAL A 21 -20.68 21.75 -0.56
C VAL A 21 -20.35 20.28 -0.83
N TRP A 22 -19.11 20.03 -1.20
CA TRP A 22 -18.56 18.68 -1.34
C TRP A 22 -18.58 17.97 0.01
N ALA A 23 -19.38 16.91 0.14
CA ALA A 23 -19.45 16.12 1.36
C ALA A 23 -18.07 15.53 1.72
N GLN A 24 -17.70 15.67 2.99
CA GLN A 24 -16.49 15.08 3.56
C GLN A 24 -16.81 13.64 3.97
N ASP A 25 -16.22 12.67 3.27
CA ASP A 25 -16.56 11.25 3.45
C ASP A 25 -15.51 10.48 4.27
N TYR A 26 -14.29 11.00 4.47
CA TYR A 26 -13.20 10.29 5.17
C TYR A 26 -12.87 10.90 6.55
N PRO A 27 -12.35 10.10 7.51
CA PRO A 27 -12.01 10.61 8.85
C PRO A 27 -10.76 11.50 8.85
N THR A 28 -10.83 12.62 9.55
CA THR A 28 -9.70 13.51 9.81
C THR A 28 -8.59 12.81 10.59
N LEU A 29 -7.38 13.37 10.59
CA LEU A 29 -6.26 12.85 11.38
C LEU A 29 -6.54 12.83 12.89
N ASN A 30 -7.36 13.76 13.38
CA ASN A 30 -7.78 13.79 14.78
C ASN A 30 -8.70 12.61 15.09
N GLU A 31 -9.68 12.33 14.24
CA GLU A 31 -10.58 11.17 14.37
C GLU A 31 -9.80 9.85 14.27
N GLN A 32 -8.86 9.74 13.34
CA GLN A 32 -7.95 8.58 13.24
C GLN A 32 -7.16 8.41 14.53
N SER A 33 -6.49 9.46 15.01
CA SER A 33 -5.69 9.42 16.24
C SER A 33 -6.53 9.04 17.46
N GLN A 34 -7.77 9.53 17.55
CA GLN A 34 -8.70 9.16 18.61
C GLN A 34 -9.09 7.68 18.53
N ARG A 35 -9.40 7.15 17.34
CA ARG A 35 -9.69 5.71 17.15
C ARG A 35 -8.52 4.83 17.56
N LEU A 36 -7.30 5.17 17.11
CA LEU A 36 -6.09 4.43 17.45
C LEU A 36 -5.82 4.43 18.97
N ARG A 37 -5.93 5.59 19.62
CA ARG A 37 -5.76 5.71 21.08
C ARG A 37 -6.86 4.96 21.84
N SER A 38 -8.10 5.06 21.38
CA SER A 38 -9.23 4.35 21.97
C SER A 38 -9.02 2.84 21.91
N LEU A 39 -8.59 2.33 20.75
CA LEU A 39 -8.28 0.91 20.57
C LEU A 39 -7.22 0.43 21.56
N ALA A 40 -6.07 1.14 21.65
CA ALA A 40 -4.98 0.80 22.55
C ALA A 40 -5.33 0.96 24.04
N ASN A 41 -6.21 1.91 24.40
CA ASN A 41 -6.64 2.09 25.79
C ASN A 41 -7.73 1.09 26.21
N SER A 42 -8.49 0.55 25.25
CA SER A 42 -9.63 -0.33 25.52
C SER A 42 -9.28 -1.82 25.58
N SER A 43 -8.07 -2.20 25.16
CA SER A 43 -7.65 -3.59 25.09
C SER A 43 -6.16 -3.77 25.33
N ASP A 44 -5.80 -4.70 26.21
CA ASP A 44 -4.41 -5.12 26.44
C ASP A 44 -3.79 -5.85 25.22
N LEU A 45 -4.61 -6.14 24.19
CA LEU A 45 -4.17 -6.74 22.94
C LEU A 45 -3.52 -5.73 21.98
N ALA A 46 -3.64 -4.43 22.26
CA ALA A 46 -3.19 -3.36 21.37
C ALA A 46 -2.31 -2.36 22.13
N SER A 47 -1.18 -1.99 21.53
CA SER A 47 -0.34 -0.88 22.02
C SER A 47 -0.04 0.10 20.89
N LEU A 48 -0.08 1.39 21.20
CA LEU A 48 0.12 2.47 20.24
C LEU A 48 1.42 3.21 20.54
N LYS A 49 2.23 3.44 19.50
CA LYS A 49 3.48 4.19 19.55
C LYS A 49 3.51 5.23 18.43
N SER A 50 3.93 6.46 18.74
CA SER A 50 4.35 7.44 17.72
C SER A 50 5.83 7.18 17.43
N LEU A 51 6.17 6.87 16.19
CA LEU A 51 7.55 6.58 15.77
C LEU A 51 8.35 7.86 15.58
N THR A 52 7.71 8.86 14.98
CA THR A 52 8.27 10.18 14.71
C THR A 52 7.14 11.17 14.46
N LYS A 53 7.50 12.44 14.31
CA LYS A 53 6.64 13.44 13.69
C LYS A 53 7.16 13.78 12.29
N THR A 54 6.24 14.02 11.36
CA THR A 54 6.54 14.60 10.04
C THR A 54 7.10 16.01 10.19
N LEU A 55 7.65 16.57 9.12
CA LEU A 55 8.01 18.00 9.10
C LEU A 55 6.78 18.90 9.33
N GLY A 56 5.60 18.47 8.88
CA GLY A 56 4.32 19.13 9.18
C GLY A 56 3.79 18.89 10.59
N GLY A 57 4.55 18.23 11.47
CA GLY A 57 4.24 18.05 12.90
C GLY A 57 3.28 16.90 13.23
N LYS A 58 2.93 16.07 12.25
CA LYS A 58 1.95 14.99 12.39
C LYS A 58 2.60 13.70 12.83
N ASP A 59 1.93 12.92 13.67
CA ASP A 59 2.47 11.67 14.17
C ASP A 59 2.45 10.57 13.10
N ILE A 60 3.56 9.82 13.00
CA ILE A 60 3.62 8.54 12.30
C ILE A 60 3.35 7.44 13.33
N TRP A 61 2.15 6.89 13.28
CA TRP A 61 1.68 5.90 14.24
C TRP A 61 2.08 4.47 13.86
N MET A 62 2.30 3.66 14.89
CA MET A 62 2.37 2.21 14.82
C MET A 62 1.50 1.60 15.92
N LEU A 63 0.61 0.71 15.54
CA LEU A 63 -0.09 -0.20 16.45
C LEU A 63 0.63 -1.55 16.46
N THR A 64 0.82 -2.12 17.65
CA THR A 64 1.20 -3.52 17.82
C THR A 64 -0.01 -4.27 18.37
N LEU A 65 -0.48 -5.28 17.63
CA LEU A 65 -1.58 -6.16 18.02
C LEU A 65 -1.04 -7.56 18.31
N GLY A 66 -1.23 -8.08 19.52
CA GLY A 66 -0.73 -9.41 19.86
C GLY A 66 -0.96 -9.82 21.31
N LYS A 67 -0.87 -11.13 21.56
CA LYS A 67 -0.85 -11.73 22.91
C LYS A 67 0.54 -12.25 23.26
N GLY A 68 0.89 -12.23 24.54
CA GLY A 68 2.10 -12.83 25.07
C GLY A 68 3.38 -12.14 24.58
N ASP A 69 4.39 -12.93 24.26
CA ASP A 69 5.66 -12.42 23.73
C ASP A 69 5.52 -12.03 22.25
N VAL A 70 5.06 -10.80 22.03
CA VAL A 70 4.76 -10.28 20.70
C VAL A 70 5.97 -10.20 19.78
N GLU A 71 7.20 -10.09 20.31
CA GLU A 71 8.42 -9.91 19.53
C GLU A 71 9.10 -11.23 19.13
N ASN A 72 8.80 -12.34 19.81
CA ASN A 72 9.32 -13.68 19.46
C ASN A 72 8.27 -14.58 18.79
N LYS A 73 7.14 -14.02 18.40
CA LYS A 73 6.07 -14.69 17.66
C LYS A 73 5.99 -14.16 16.22
N PRO A 74 5.74 -15.01 15.20
CA PRO A 74 5.63 -14.57 13.81
C PRO A 74 4.72 -13.36 13.63
N ALA A 75 5.16 -12.41 12.82
CA ALA A 75 4.45 -11.16 12.62
C ALA A 75 4.23 -10.79 11.15
N MET A 76 3.09 -10.16 10.88
CA MET A 76 2.81 -9.50 9.62
C MET A 76 2.70 -8.00 9.83
N ALA A 77 3.35 -7.22 8.96
CA ALA A 77 3.16 -5.78 8.91
C ALA A 77 1.99 -5.44 7.97
N VAL A 78 1.06 -4.60 8.42
CA VAL A 78 -0.07 -4.09 7.62
C VAL A 78 0.10 -2.58 7.48
N VAL A 79 0.21 -2.08 6.26
CA VAL A 79 0.62 -0.70 5.99
C VAL A 79 -0.40 0.01 5.12
N GLY A 80 -0.86 1.17 5.57
CA GLY A 80 -1.74 2.09 4.85
C GLY A 80 -1.11 3.47 4.73
N GLY A 81 -1.69 4.32 3.87
CA GLY A 81 -1.21 5.68 3.64
C GLY A 81 0.20 5.75 3.07
N VAL A 82 0.64 4.72 2.34
CA VAL A 82 1.89 4.80 1.57
C VAL A 82 1.77 5.85 0.47
N GLU A 83 0.57 6.04 -0.07
CA GLU A 83 0.21 7.07 -1.04
C GLU A 83 -0.72 8.09 -0.39
N GLY A 84 -0.36 9.38 -0.45
CA GLY A 84 -1.04 10.45 0.29
C GLY A 84 -2.48 10.70 -0.15
N SER A 85 -2.73 10.56 -1.45
CA SER A 85 -4.06 10.71 -2.05
C SER A 85 -4.92 9.44 -1.95
N HIS A 86 -4.37 8.33 -1.43
CA HIS A 86 -5.08 7.06 -1.21
C HIS A 86 -5.61 6.96 0.22
N LEU A 87 -6.65 7.75 0.51
CA LEU A 87 -7.33 7.83 1.81
C LEU A 87 -7.94 6.48 2.23
N LEU A 88 -8.44 5.71 1.26
CA LEU A 88 -9.01 4.39 1.48
C LEU A 88 -8.02 3.46 2.19
N GLY A 89 -6.75 3.45 1.78
CA GLY A 89 -5.76 2.56 2.38
C GLY A 89 -5.52 2.82 3.87
N VAL A 90 -5.67 4.08 4.29
CA VAL A 90 -5.61 4.46 5.71
C VAL A 90 -6.80 3.89 6.47
N GLU A 91 -8.02 4.09 5.95
CA GLU A 91 -9.23 3.60 6.60
C GLU A 91 -9.26 2.07 6.70
N MET A 92 -8.82 1.38 5.65
CA MET A 92 -8.76 -0.08 5.61
C MET A 92 -7.78 -0.63 6.65
N ALA A 93 -6.60 -0.02 6.81
CA ALA A 93 -5.63 -0.43 7.83
C ALA A 93 -6.15 -0.23 9.26
N ILE A 94 -6.87 0.88 9.53
CA ILE A 94 -7.48 1.12 10.84
C ILE A 94 -8.61 0.13 11.12
N ARG A 95 -9.50 -0.12 10.15
CA ARG A 95 -10.60 -1.10 10.28
C ARG A 95 -10.09 -2.51 10.47
N PHE A 96 -8.99 -2.89 9.83
CA PHE A 96 -8.32 -4.17 10.09
C PHE A 96 -7.90 -4.28 11.56
N ALA A 97 -7.22 -3.26 12.10
CA ALA A 97 -6.79 -3.28 13.49
C ALA A 97 -7.98 -3.37 14.46
N GLU A 98 -9.04 -2.60 14.21
CA GLU A 98 -10.27 -2.64 15.02
C GLU A 98 -10.95 -4.01 14.98
N ASP A 99 -11.05 -4.64 13.80
CA ASP A 99 -11.68 -5.94 13.63
C ASP A 99 -10.89 -7.07 14.30
N VAL A 100 -9.56 -7.07 14.16
CA VAL A 100 -8.69 -8.06 14.82
C VAL A 100 -8.86 -8.02 16.33
N VAL A 101 -8.90 -6.84 16.94
CA VAL A 101 -9.05 -6.71 18.39
C VAL A 101 -10.46 -7.07 18.85
N LYS A 102 -11.49 -6.62 18.14
CA LYS A 102 -12.90 -6.76 18.57
C LYS A 102 -13.49 -8.13 18.25
N ASN A 103 -13.22 -8.65 17.06
CA ASN A 103 -13.93 -9.80 16.49
C ASN A 103 -13.02 -11.00 16.23
N ASN A 104 -11.71 -10.77 16.01
CA ASN A 104 -10.79 -11.81 15.54
C ASN A 104 -9.54 -12.00 16.42
N SER A 105 -9.68 -11.79 17.73
CA SER A 105 -8.57 -11.81 18.69
C SER A 105 -7.87 -13.18 18.83
N GLN A 106 -8.50 -14.27 18.35
CA GLN A 106 -7.90 -15.61 18.26
C GLN A 106 -6.73 -15.66 17.29
N ALA A 107 -6.72 -14.84 16.23
CA ALA A 107 -5.58 -14.76 15.32
C ALA A 107 -4.30 -14.30 16.05
N LEU A 108 -4.48 -13.49 17.11
CA LEU A 108 -3.39 -12.99 17.95
C LEU A 108 -2.76 -14.06 18.84
N ASP A 109 -3.30 -15.27 18.92
CA ASP A 109 -2.66 -16.39 19.63
C ASP A 109 -1.39 -16.83 18.88
N ASN A 110 -1.42 -16.81 17.54
CA ASN A 110 -0.34 -17.33 16.69
C ASN A 110 0.41 -16.25 15.89
N THR A 111 -0.18 -15.08 15.70
CA THR A 111 0.41 -14.01 14.87
C THR A 111 0.39 -12.67 15.60
N THR A 112 1.49 -11.92 15.51
CA THR A 112 1.53 -10.50 15.88
C THR A 112 1.26 -9.66 14.64
N PHE A 113 0.48 -8.59 14.75
CA PHE A 113 0.33 -7.61 13.67
C PHE A 113 0.96 -6.28 14.04
N TYR A 114 1.81 -5.76 13.16
CA TYR A 114 2.33 -4.40 13.25
C TYR A 114 1.61 -3.55 12.22
N VAL A 115 0.70 -2.69 12.68
CA VAL A 115 -0.15 -1.88 11.79
C VAL A 115 0.36 -0.44 11.74
N PHE A 116 0.66 0.02 10.53
CA PHE A 116 1.12 1.36 10.22
C PHE A 116 0.00 2.05 9.43
N PRO A 117 -0.94 2.72 10.10
CA PRO A 117 -2.21 3.12 9.47
C PRO A 117 -2.04 4.22 8.42
N ASN A 118 -1.11 5.18 8.63
CA ASN A 118 -0.95 6.31 7.73
C ASN A 118 0.51 6.78 7.67
N MET A 119 1.20 6.47 6.56
CA MET A 119 2.60 6.87 6.33
C MET A 119 2.76 8.23 5.64
N SER A 120 1.67 8.85 5.21
CA SER A 120 1.68 10.15 4.51
C SER A 120 0.66 11.14 5.11
N PRO A 121 0.66 11.36 6.45
CA PRO A 121 -0.39 12.15 7.09
C PRO A 121 -0.34 13.63 6.67
N ASP A 122 0.82 14.15 6.24
CA ASP A 122 0.93 15.51 5.69
C ASP A 122 0.13 15.68 4.40
N ALA A 123 0.29 14.73 3.48
CA ALA A 123 -0.43 14.71 2.22
C ALA A 123 -1.93 14.40 2.41
N TYR A 124 -2.26 13.51 3.35
CA TYR A 124 -3.63 13.11 3.69
C TYR A 124 -4.53 14.31 4.04
N GLU A 125 -3.99 15.34 4.70
CA GLU A 125 -4.77 16.54 5.06
C GLU A 125 -5.28 17.34 3.85
N GLN A 126 -4.70 17.16 2.66
CA GLN A 126 -5.12 17.88 1.46
C GLN A 126 -6.58 17.61 1.10
N TYR A 127 -7.11 16.44 1.44
CA TYR A 127 -8.53 16.13 1.24
C TYR A 127 -9.49 17.05 2.02
N PHE A 128 -9.02 17.62 3.13
CA PHE A 128 -9.79 18.50 4.03
C PHE A 128 -9.47 19.98 3.82
N ALA A 129 -8.56 20.31 2.91
CA ALA A 129 -8.26 21.68 2.56
C ALA A 129 -9.46 22.35 1.86
N SER A 130 -9.52 23.68 1.94
CA SER A 130 -10.53 24.47 1.23
C SER A 130 -10.40 24.34 -0.29
N LEU A 131 -9.16 24.27 -0.78
CA LEU A 131 -8.83 23.96 -2.16
C LEU A 131 -8.35 22.50 -2.24
N LYS A 132 -9.08 21.63 -2.94
CA LYS A 132 -8.75 20.20 -2.99
C LYS A 132 -8.01 19.84 -4.28
N TRP A 133 -6.91 19.09 -4.14
CA TRP A 133 -6.15 18.51 -5.23
C TRP A 133 -5.43 17.25 -4.71
N GLU A 134 -5.02 16.34 -5.60
CA GLU A 134 -4.39 15.09 -5.17
C GLU A 134 -2.92 15.30 -4.76
N ARG A 135 -2.67 15.37 -3.46
CA ARG A 135 -1.31 15.50 -2.91
C ARG A 135 -0.72 14.14 -2.52
N SER A 136 0.54 13.94 -2.89
CA SER A 136 1.35 12.78 -2.49
C SER A 136 2.56 13.15 -1.62
N GLY A 137 3.09 14.37 -1.77
CA GLY A 137 4.26 14.85 -1.05
C GLY A 137 3.97 15.27 0.39
N ASN A 138 4.94 15.04 1.29
CA ASN A 138 4.91 15.55 2.67
C ASN A 138 5.13 17.08 2.73
N ALA A 139 5.30 17.65 3.94
CA ALA A 139 5.48 19.09 4.11
C ALA A 139 6.89 19.62 3.78
N LYS A 140 7.77 18.81 3.19
CA LYS A 140 9.12 19.25 2.78
C LYS A 140 9.01 20.23 1.62
N GLU A 141 9.67 21.37 1.72
CA GLU A 141 9.82 22.26 0.56
C GLU A 141 10.80 21.64 -0.45
N THR A 142 10.42 21.65 -1.73
CA THR A 142 11.17 21.13 -2.86
C THR A 142 11.31 22.19 -3.95
N ASP A 143 12.39 22.03 -4.73
CA ASP A 143 12.66 22.66 -6.01
C ASP A 143 12.64 21.51 -7.02
N ASP A 144 11.46 21.18 -7.54
CA ASP A 144 11.24 19.93 -8.27
C ASP A 144 11.81 20.00 -9.70
N ASP A 145 11.92 21.21 -10.26
CA ASP A 145 12.44 21.48 -11.60
C ASP A 145 13.93 21.92 -11.64
N ARG A 146 14.48 22.31 -10.48
CA ARG A 146 15.90 22.63 -10.20
C ARG A 146 16.37 23.97 -10.74
N ASP A 147 15.49 24.95 -10.84
CA ASP A 147 15.83 26.30 -11.26
C ASP A 147 16.43 27.16 -10.12
N GLY A 148 16.43 26.64 -8.88
CA GLY A 148 16.96 27.31 -7.69
C GLY A 148 15.93 28.13 -6.92
N LYS A 149 14.64 28.00 -7.24
CA LYS A 149 13.53 28.65 -6.55
C LYS A 149 12.51 27.60 -6.11
N ASN A 150 11.70 27.97 -5.12
CA ASN A 150 10.71 27.08 -4.54
C ASN A 150 9.33 27.72 -4.69
N GLY A 151 8.30 26.91 -4.95
CA GLY A 151 6.91 27.33 -4.77
C GLY A 151 6.42 28.33 -5.83
N GLU A 152 6.96 28.26 -7.04
CA GLU A 152 6.77 29.29 -8.08
C GLU A 152 5.40 29.22 -8.74
N ASP A 153 4.86 28.01 -8.90
CA ASP A 153 3.68 27.76 -9.72
C ASP A 153 2.68 26.82 -9.02
N PRO A 154 1.94 27.33 -8.01
CA PRO A 154 0.92 26.55 -7.33
C PRO A 154 -0.35 26.46 -8.17
N PHE A 155 -1.09 25.36 -8.00
CA PHE A 155 -2.43 25.22 -8.55
C PHE A 155 -3.32 26.42 -8.22
N GLU A 156 -3.96 26.97 -9.23
CA GLU A 156 -4.97 28.01 -9.09
C GLU A 156 -6.35 27.51 -9.52
N ASP A 157 -7.33 27.69 -8.64
CA ASP A 157 -8.74 27.43 -8.92
C ASP A 157 -9.28 28.54 -9.83
N LEU A 158 -9.30 28.26 -11.13
CA LEU A 158 -9.65 29.23 -12.17
C LEU A 158 -11.17 29.41 -12.30
N ASN A 159 -11.95 28.39 -11.92
CA ASN A 159 -13.40 28.43 -11.99
C ASN A 159 -14.07 28.77 -10.64
N GLY A 160 -13.31 28.78 -9.54
CA GLY A 160 -13.75 29.16 -8.19
C GLY A 160 -14.61 28.09 -7.49
N ASP A 161 -14.52 26.82 -7.88
CA ASP A 161 -15.33 25.73 -7.33
C ASP A 161 -14.72 25.02 -6.11
N GLY A 162 -13.51 25.41 -5.71
CA GLY A 162 -12.77 24.90 -4.57
C GLY A 162 -12.05 23.57 -4.82
N ILE A 163 -11.99 23.08 -6.05
CA ILE A 163 -11.24 21.87 -6.42
C ILE A 163 -10.39 22.14 -7.66
N ILE A 164 -9.21 21.53 -7.73
CA ILE A 164 -8.37 21.59 -8.92
C ILE A 164 -8.72 20.40 -9.80
N THR A 165 -9.09 20.71 -11.04
CA THR A 165 -9.35 19.71 -12.08
C THR A 165 -8.33 19.86 -13.20
N MET A 166 -8.78 19.79 -14.44
CA MET A 166 -7.94 19.89 -15.62
C MET A 166 -8.43 21.08 -16.45
N MET A 167 -7.56 21.58 -17.33
CA MET A 167 -7.95 22.53 -18.36
C MET A 167 -7.56 22.01 -19.74
N ARG A 168 -8.38 22.36 -20.73
CA ARG A 168 -8.11 22.07 -22.14
C ARG A 168 -8.17 23.35 -22.96
N VAL A 169 -7.19 23.53 -23.83
CA VAL A 169 -7.05 24.69 -24.72
C VAL A 169 -7.23 24.21 -26.14
N GLU A 170 -8.24 24.71 -26.85
CA GLU A 170 -8.49 24.32 -28.24
C GLU A 170 -7.41 24.90 -29.17
N ASP A 171 -6.59 24.02 -29.75
CA ASP A 171 -5.50 24.36 -30.66
C ASP A 171 -5.23 23.18 -31.61
N VAL A 172 -5.12 23.48 -32.92
CA VAL A 172 -4.84 22.49 -33.97
C VAL A 172 -3.45 21.83 -33.86
N THR A 173 -2.58 22.39 -33.04
CA THR A 173 -1.25 21.86 -32.71
C THR A 173 -1.25 20.99 -31.45
N GLY A 174 -2.38 20.91 -30.75
CA GLY A 174 -2.56 20.06 -29.58
C GLY A 174 -2.45 18.58 -29.90
N ASP A 175 -2.10 17.77 -28.90
CA ASP A 175 -1.95 16.32 -29.01
C ASP A 175 -3.16 15.52 -28.49
N TRP A 176 -4.16 16.19 -27.92
CA TRP A 176 -5.30 15.56 -27.26
C TRP A 176 -6.60 15.69 -28.04
N VAL A 177 -7.48 14.71 -27.89
CA VAL A 177 -8.85 14.67 -28.40
C VAL A 177 -9.80 14.15 -27.33
N THR A 178 -11.08 14.40 -27.49
CA THR A 178 -12.13 13.81 -26.66
C THR A 178 -12.28 12.32 -26.97
N HIS A 179 -12.50 11.50 -25.95
CA HIS A 179 -12.70 10.07 -26.11
C HIS A 179 -14.02 9.77 -26.86
N PRO A 180 -14.04 8.90 -27.87
CA PRO A 180 -15.24 8.66 -28.69
C PRO A 180 -16.41 8.00 -27.93
N ALA A 181 -16.13 7.36 -26.80
CA ALA A 181 -17.16 6.77 -25.94
C ALA A 181 -17.74 7.73 -24.89
N ASP A 182 -17.06 8.84 -24.59
CA ASP A 182 -17.47 9.83 -23.59
C ASP A 182 -16.65 11.11 -23.79
N ASP A 183 -17.28 12.18 -24.26
CA ASP A 183 -16.60 13.43 -24.66
C ASP A 183 -16.05 14.25 -23.48
N ARG A 184 -16.42 13.84 -22.26
CA ARG A 184 -15.87 14.34 -21.01
C ARG A 184 -14.40 13.94 -20.81
N VAL A 185 -14.01 12.78 -21.32
CA VAL A 185 -12.68 12.17 -21.14
C VAL A 185 -11.74 12.61 -22.26
N MET A 186 -10.49 12.92 -21.93
CA MET A 186 -9.45 13.29 -22.90
C MET A 186 -8.48 12.12 -23.13
N ILE A 187 -8.11 11.87 -24.39
CA ILE A 187 -7.07 10.91 -24.76
C ILE A 187 -6.09 11.52 -25.76
N LYS A 188 -4.88 10.96 -25.84
CA LYS A 188 -3.92 11.34 -26.89
C LYS A 188 -4.43 10.85 -28.24
N ALA A 189 -4.35 11.72 -29.25
CA ALA A 189 -4.67 11.36 -30.63
C ALA A 189 -3.75 10.25 -31.14
N ASP A 190 -4.31 9.24 -31.81
CA ASP A 190 -3.53 8.18 -32.43
C ASP A 190 -2.92 8.66 -33.76
N LYS A 191 -1.68 9.16 -33.66
CA LYS A 191 -0.89 9.58 -34.83
C LYS A 191 -0.62 8.41 -35.80
N GLY A 192 -0.64 7.17 -35.32
CA GLY A 192 -0.48 5.96 -36.14
C GLY A 192 -1.69 5.67 -37.02
N GLU A 193 -2.89 6.04 -36.57
CA GLU A 193 -4.12 5.95 -37.35
C GLU A 193 -4.43 7.24 -38.14
N GLY A 194 -3.52 8.23 -38.08
CA GLY A 194 -3.67 9.51 -38.77
C GLY A 194 -4.61 10.49 -38.06
N GLU A 195 -4.96 10.23 -36.81
CA GLU A 195 -5.70 11.18 -35.98
C GLU A 195 -4.85 12.44 -35.73
N LYS A 196 -5.55 13.57 -35.62
CA LYS A 196 -4.94 14.86 -35.30
C LYS A 196 -5.52 15.34 -33.99
N GLY A 197 -4.65 15.77 -33.08
CA GLY A 197 -5.10 16.40 -31.85
C GLY A 197 -5.77 17.75 -32.12
N LYS A 198 -6.48 18.21 -31.11
CA LYS A 198 -7.30 19.44 -31.12
C LYS A 198 -7.16 20.25 -29.85
N TYR A 199 -6.55 19.68 -28.81
CA TYR A 199 -6.43 20.31 -27.52
C TYR A 199 -5.02 20.15 -26.96
N HIS A 200 -4.52 21.21 -26.33
CA HIS A 200 -3.54 21.07 -25.25
C HIS A 200 -4.28 20.76 -23.96
N TYR A 201 -3.68 19.94 -23.10
CA TYR A 201 -4.33 19.44 -21.89
C TYR A 201 -3.38 19.59 -20.70
N PHE A 202 -3.80 20.33 -19.70
CA PHE A 202 -3.00 20.72 -18.54
C PHE A 202 -3.79 20.52 -17.25
N THR A 203 -3.10 20.48 -16.13
CA THR A 203 -3.78 20.68 -14.84
C THR A 203 -4.24 22.12 -14.73
N GLU A 204 -5.36 22.35 -14.06
CA GLU A 204 -5.92 23.69 -13.87
C GLU A 204 -4.94 24.60 -13.11
N GLY A 205 -4.61 25.75 -13.69
CA GLY A 205 -3.65 26.72 -13.17
C GLY A 205 -3.06 27.59 -14.27
N ARG A 206 -2.06 28.40 -13.92
CA ARG A 206 -1.38 29.35 -14.80
C ARG A 206 0.08 28.99 -15.01
N ASP A 207 0.72 29.67 -15.94
CA ASP A 207 2.17 29.61 -16.13
C ASP A 207 2.76 30.89 -15.51
N ASN A 208 2.98 30.85 -14.19
CA ASN A 208 3.25 32.06 -13.40
C ASN A 208 4.60 32.70 -13.69
N ASP A 209 5.60 31.90 -14.05
CA ASP A 209 6.97 32.33 -14.34
C ASP A 209 7.30 32.36 -15.85
N LYS A 210 6.40 31.84 -16.70
CA LYS A 210 6.41 31.90 -18.17
C LYS A 210 7.45 30.99 -18.82
N ASP A 211 7.69 29.83 -18.23
CA ASP A 211 8.59 28.82 -18.78
C ASP A 211 7.89 27.83 -19.74
N GLY A 212 6.55 27.94 -19.86
CA GLY A 212 5.70 27.12 -20.72
C GLY A 212 5.19 25.84 -20.05
N LYS A 213 5.47 25.66 -18.77
CA LYS A 213 4.98 24.55 -17.97
C LYS A 213 4.00 25.07 -16.92
N PHE A 214 3.16 24.17 -16.42
CA PHE A 214 2.02 24.53 -15.58
C PHE A 214 2.01 23.68 -14.32
N ASN A 215 1.82 24.35 -13.19
CA ASN A 215 1.72 23.80 -11.85
C ASN A 215 2.93 22.94 -11.42
N GLU A 216 4.14 23.32 -11.83
CA GLU A 216 5.34 22.50 -11.59
C GLU A 216 5.79 22.52 -10.14
N ASP A 217 5.62 23.65 -9.46
CA ASP A 217 6.16 23.91 -8.12
C ASP A 217 5.07 24.40 -7.18
N GLY A 218 3.96 23.67 -7.10
CA GLY A 218 2.98 23.87 -6.03
C GLY A 218 3.54 23.53 -4.64
N PRO A 219 2.70 23.42 -3.60
CA PRO A 219 3.13 22.95 -2.29
C PRO A 219 3.64 21.51 -2.40
N GLY A 220 4.93 21.37 -2.74
CA GLY A 220 5.57 20.14 -3.14
C GLY A 220 5.82 19.21 -1.96
N GLY A 221 6.94 18.49 -2.05
CA GLY A 221 7.42 17.62 -0.99
C GLY A 221 7.59 16.18 -1.42
N ILE A 222 8.11 15.39 -0.50
CA ILE A 222 8.62 14.07 -0.83
C ILE A 222 7.52 13.04 -0.65
N HIS A 223 7.31 12.24 -1.69
CA HIS A 223 6.32 11.18 -1.72
C HIS A 223 6.91 10.01 -0.94
N PHE A 224 6.21 9.58 0.12
CA PHE A 224 6.63 8.42 0.90
C PHE A 224 6.90 7.21 -0.01
N ASN A 225 6.00 6.94 -0.97
CA ASN A 225 6.06 5.83 -1.92
C ASN A 225 6.98 6.06 -3.14
N LYS A 226 7.87 7.06 -3.09
CA LYS A 226 8.90 7.30 -4.12
C LYS A 226 10.30 7.46 -3.51
N ASN A 227 10.41 7.41 -2.18
CA ASN A 227 11.64 7.70 -1.44
C ASN A 227 12.41 6.46 -0.98
N LEU A 228 11.98 5.23 -1.31
CA LEU A 228 12.65 4.00 -0.86
C LEU A 228 13.85 3.63 -1.77
N THR A 229 14.71 2.74 -1.26
CA THR A 229 16.00 2.44 -1.90
C THR A 229 15.92 1.58 -3.16
N TYR A 230 14.83 0.84 -3.38
CA TYR A 230 14.70 -0.06 -4.52
C TYR A 230 14.24 0.71 -5.76
N GLU A 231 15.02 0.63 -6.85
CA GLU A 231 14.78 1.40 -8.08
C GLU A 231 14.48 2.90 -7.83
N TYR A 232 15.23 3.48 -6.88
CA TYR A 232 15.08 4.88 -6.49
C TYR A 232 15.15 5.81 -7.73
N PRO A 233 14.11 6.63 -7.98
CA PRO A 233 14.02 7.41 -9.20
C PRO A 233 14.75 8.74 -9.03
N TYR A 234 16.05 8.74 -9.31
CA TYR A 234 16.87 9.95 -9.26
C TYR A 234 16.34 11.04 -10.21
N PHE A 235 16.37 12.29 -9.74
CA PHE A 235 15.99 13.47 -10.53
C PHE A 235 14.51 13.48 -10.95
N VAL A 236 13.64 12.82 -10.17
CA VAL A 236 12.19 12.81 -10.40
C VAL A 236 11.50 13.57 -9.27
N ALA A 237 10.54 14.43 -9.62
CA ALA A 237 9.74 15.19 -8.66
C ALA A 237 9.17 14.30 -7.54
N GLY A 238 9.24 14.79 -6.30
CA GLY A 238 8.79 14.07 -5.11
C GLY A 238 9.58 12.82 -4.71
N SER A 239 10.71 12.50 -5.37
CA SER A 239 11.57 11.37 -4.96
C SER A 239 12.52 11.71 -3.82
N GLY A 240 12.81 12.99 -3.59
CA GLY A 240 13.80 13.47 -2.63
C GLY A 240 15.20 13.66 -3.25
N GLU A 241 16.12 14.21 -2.46
CA GLU A 241 17.52 14.37 -2.89
C GLU A 241 18.29 13.04 -2.89
N HIS A 242 17.95 12.17 -1.93
CA HIS A 242 18.49 10.82 -1.80
C HIS A 242 17.44 9.89 -1.18
N SER A 243 17.56 8.59 -1.46
CA SER A 243 16.67 7.57 -0.89
C SER A 243 16.67 7.60 0.63
N VAL A 244 15.51 7.43 1.25
CA VAL A 244 15.28 7.41 2.69
C VAL A 244 15.74 8.73 3.32
N SER A 245 15.41 9.84 2.67
CA SER A 245 15.64 11.19 3.18
C SER A 245 14.69 11.56 4.29
N GLU A 246 13.44 11.13 4.16
CA GLU A 246 12.35 11.64 4.99
C GLU A 246 12.30 10.99 6.37
N LEU A 247 11.79 11.73 7.35
CA LEU A 247 11.71 11.30 8.75
C LEU A 247 10.81 10.07 8.89
N GLU A 248 9.72 10.05 8.15
CA GLU A 248 8.70 9.02 8.07
C GLU A 248 9.29 7.72 7.52
N ASN A 249 10.02 7.80 6.40
CA ASN A 249 10.72 6.67 5.80
C ASN A 249 11.79 6.13 6.76
N ARG A 250 12.61 7.00 7.36
CA ARG A 250 13.66 6.58 8.32
C ARG A 250 13.06 5.89 9.54
N ALA A 251 12.08 6.52 10.18
CA ALA A 251 11.49 6.01 11.41
C ALA A 251 10.77 4.67 11.20
N LEU A 252 10.06 4.49 10.08
CA LEU A 252 9.48 3.20 9.73
C LEU A 252 10.56 2.14 9.53
N LEU A 253 11.57 2.42 8.70
CA LEU A 253 12.60 1.46 8.38
C LEU A 253 13.40 1.05 9.62
N ASP A 254 13.80 2.03 10.45
CA ASP A 254 14.49 1.78 11.71
C ASP A 254 13.68 0.84 12.61
N GLU A 255 12.38 1.09 12.77
CA GLU A 255 11.49 0.22 13.55
C GLU A 255 11.40 -1.17 12.94
N LEU A 256 11.16 -1.29 11.63
CA LEU A 256 11.06 -2.59 10.93
C LEU A 256 12.33 -3.43 11.09
N TYR A 257 13.52 -2.81 11.06
CA TYR A 257 14.79 -3.52 11.26
C TYR A 257 15.00 -4.01 12.70
N THR A 258 14.23 -3.53 13.68
CA THR A 258 14.19 -4.12 15.03
C THR A 258 13.25 -5.32 15.14
N LYS A 259 12.26 -5.45 14.25
CA LYS A 259 11.22 -6.49 14.29
C LYS A 259 11.63 -7.75 13.51
N PHE A 260 12.54 -8.52 14.10
CA PHE A 260 13.05 -9.75 13.51
C PHE A 260 11.98 -10.82 13.26
N ASN A 261 10.82 -10.71 13.89
CA ASN A 261 9.69 -11.61 13.75
C ASN A 261 8.78 -11.33 12.55
N ILE A 262 8.98 -10.24 11.81
CA ILE A 262 8.19 -9.99 10.60
C ILE A 262 8.54 -11.03 9.54
N TYR A 263 7.54 -11.76 9.03
CA TYR A 263 7.69 -12.70 7.89
C TYR A 263 7.12 -12.14 6.57
N GLY A 264 6.20 -11.18 6.63
CA GLY A 264 5.56 -10.62 5.44
C GLY A 264 4.89 -9.27 5.65
N PHE A 265 4.57 -8.61 4.53
CA PHE A 265 3.93 -7.30 4.45
C PHE A 265 2.63 -7.38 3.67
N PHE A 266 1.60 -6.70 4.16
CA PHE A 266 0.37 -6.41 3.47
C PHE A 266 0.22 -4.90 3.34
N THR A 267 0.10 -4.38 2.11
CA THR A 267 0.07 -2.94 1.83
C THR A 267 -1.21 -2.55 1.13
N PHE A 268 -1.95 -1.60 1.70
CA PHE A 268 -3.01 -0.89 1.00
C PHE A 268 -2.41 0.33 0.29
N GLY A 269 -2.45 0.34 -1.04
CA GLY A 269 -1.85 1.39 -1.85
C GLY A 269 -1.87 1.09 -3.35
N PRO A 270 -1.17 1.88 -4.18
CA PRO A 270 -1.20 1.74 -5.63
C PRO A 270 -0.46 0.48 -6.15
N GLY A 271 0.34 -0.19 -5.31
CA GLY A 271 0.94 -1.48 -5.64
C GLY A 271 -0.09 -2.60 -5.66
N ASN A 272 -0.14 -3.39 -6.74
CA ASN A 272 -1.07 -4.50 -6.90
C ASN A 272 -0.38 -5.76 -7.43
N ASN A 273 -0.26 -6.77 -6.56
CA ASN A 273 0.09 -8.15 -6.93
C ASN A 273 -0.92 -9.19 -6.41
N LEU A 274 -2.05 -8.74 -5.85
CA LEU A 274 -3.10 -9.60 -5.32
C LEU A 274 -4.23 -9.81 -6.32
N SER A 275 -4.62 -8.78 -7.07
CA SER A 275 -5.54 -8.97 -8.21
C SER A 275 -4.83 -9.65 -9.39
N SER A 276 -3.61 -9.19 -9.68
CA SER A 276 -2.77 -9.64 -10.80
C SER A 276 -1.38 -10.00 -10.30
N PRO A 277 -1.02 -11.28 -10.18
CA PRO A 277 0.23 -11.68 -9.55
C PRO A 277 1.44 -11.26 -10.39
N TRP A 278 2.56 -11.03 -9.70
CA TRP A 278 3.84 -10.79 -10.34
C TRP A 278 4.27 -12.00 -11.16
N LYS A 279 4.86 -11.72 -12.32
CA LYS A 279 5.34 -12.75 -13.25
C LYS A 279 6.84 -12.89 -13.15
N TYR A 280 7.29 -14.13 -12.96
CA TYR A 280 8.71 -14.46 -13.02
C TYR A 280 9.28 -14.15 -14.41
N ASN A 281 10.41 -13.46 -14.43
CA ASN A 281 11.20 -13.20 -15.62
C ASN A 281 12.68 -13.54 -15.34
N ARG A 282 13.22 -14.52 -16.08
CA ARG A 282 14.60 -15.00 -15.89
C ARG A 282 15.64 -13.88 -16.03
N ALA A 283 15.48 -12.97 -17.00
CA ALA A 283 16.44 -11.90 -17.24
C ALA A 283 16.49 -10.94 -16.05
N GLY A 284 15.33 -10.55 -15.50
CA GLY A 284 15.24 -9.72 -14.29
C GLY A 284 15.72 -10.44 -13.03
N ALA A 285 15.39 -11.72 -12.87
CA ALA A 285 15.73 -12.54 -11.71
C ALA A 285 17.25 -12.85 -11.59
N SER A 286 17.97 -12.80 -12.71
CA SER A 286 19.40 -13.11 -12.80
C SER A 286 20.31 -11.88 -12.68
N LYS A 287 19.74 -10.67 -12.63
CA LYS A 287 20.53 -9.45 -12.44
C LYS A 287 21.16 -9.41 -11.05
N ARG A 288 22.26 -8.66 -10.93
CA ARG A 288 22.90 -8.37 -9.63
C ARG A 288 21.94 -7.65 -8.67
N VAL A 289 21.28 -6.61 -9.18
CA VAL A 289 20.12 -5.98 -8.54
C VAL A 289 18.91 -6.62 -9.20
N VAL A 290 18.23 -7.48 -8.46
CA VAL A 290 17.13 -8.30 -8.99
C VAL A 290 15.95 -7.41 -9.33
N THR A 291 15.39 -7.53 -10.53
CA THR A 291 14.24 -6.72 -10.99
C THR A 291 13.02 -7.54 -11.37
N SER A 292 12.92 -8.77 -10.85
CA SER A 292 11.77 -9.65 -11.05
C SER A 292 11.62 -10.55 -9.83
N VAL A 293 10.37 -10.82 -9.45
CA VAL A 293 10.06 -11.84 -8.45
C VAL A 293 10.78 -13.15 -8.81
N LEU A 294 11.32 -13.84 -7.82
CA LEU A 294 12.02 -15.10 -8.05
C LEU A 294 11.02 -16.25 -8.26
N ASN A 295 11.48 -17.36 -8.85
CA ASN A 295 10.59 -18.37 -9.41
C ASN A 295 9.68 -19.05 -8.37
N GLU A 296 10.21 -19.38 -7.18
CA GLU A 296 9.42 -20.00 -6.10
C GLU A 296 8.43 -18.98 -5.50
N ASP A 297 8.92 -17.77 -5.23
CA ASP A 297 8.11 -16.67 -4.70
C ASP A 297 6.98 -16.27 -5.66
N ALA A 298 7.18 -16.38 -6.98
CA ALA A 298 6.15 -16.12 -7.98
C ALA A 298 4.99 -17.13 -7.87
N GLY A 299 5.30 -18.40 -7.60
CA GLY A 299 4.29 -19.43 -7.35
C GLY A 299 3.47 -19.15 -6.08
N LEU A 300 4.14 -18.72 -5.01
CA LEU A 300 3.49 -18.33 -3.75
C LEU A 300 2.65 -17.06 -3.90
N ASN A 301 3.13 -16.08 -4.66
CA ASN A 301 2.35 -14.88 -4.98
C ASN A 301 1.12 -15.21 -5.83
N ALA A 302 1.22 -16.13 -6.80
CA ALA A 302 0.06 -16.61 -7.56
C ALA A 302 -0.95 -17.35 -6.67
N LEU A 303 -0.49 -18.14 -5.70
CA LEU A 303 -1.35 -18.79 -4.70
C LEU A 303 -2.11 -17.74 -3.85
N ALA A 304 -1.41 -16.74 -3.34
CA ALA A 304 -2.00 -15.65 -2.56
C ALA A 304 -2.99 -14.83 -3.41
N SER A 305 -2.63 -14.51 -4.66
CA SER A 305 -3.51 -13.79 -5.60
C SER A 305 -4.79 -14.58 -5.92
N LYS A 306 -4.69 -15.90 -6.10
CA LYS A 306 -5.88 -16.74 -6.26
C LYS A 306 -6.77 -16.67 -5.02
N ALA A 307 -6.19 -16.89 -3.84
CA ALA A 307 -6.93 -16.83 -2.58
C ALA A 307 -7.57 -15.45 -2.33
N TYR A 308 -6.92 -14.37 -2.79
CA TYR A 308 -7.42 -13.00 -2.72
C TYR A 308 -8.61 -12.80 -3.64
N ASN A 309 -8.50 -13.19 -4.90
CA ASN A 309 -9.59 -13.06 -5.86
C ASN A 309 -10.81 -13.91 -5.47
N ASP A 310 -10.59 -15.07 -4.83
CA ASP A 310 -11.67 -15.92 -4.32
C ASP A 310 -12.44 -15.25 -3.15
N VAL A 311 -11.78 -14.45 -2.31
CA VAL A 311 -12.38 -13.80 -1.13
C VAL A 311 -12.91 -12.40 -1.46
N VAL A 312 -12.09 -11.58 -2.12
CA VAL A 312 -12.35 -10.15 -2.34
C VAL A 312 -13.06 -9.89 -3.67
N GLY A 313 -12.83 -10.74 -4.69
CA GLY A 313 -13.49 -10.60 -5.99
C GLY A 313 -12.94 -9.51 -6.91
N MET A 314 -11.74 -8.98 -6.65
CA MET A 314 -11.18 -7.81 -7.35
C MET A 314 -10.28 -8.17 -8.54
N LYS A 315 -10.71 -9.10 -9.40
CA LYS A 315 -9.92 -9.63 -10.53
C LYS A 315 -9.64 -8.61 -11.64
N ASP A 316 -10.50 -7.60 -11.77
CA ASP A 316 -10.45 -6.62 -12.85
C ASP A 316 -9.61 -5.37 -12.50
N ALA A 317 -9.13 -5.26 -11.26
CA ALA A 317 -8.21 -4.20 -10.90
C ALA A 317 -6.86 -4.39 -11.62
N PRO A 318 -6.28 -3.30 -12.16
CA PRO A 318 -5.07 -3.38 -12.97
C PRO A 318 -3.87 -3.85 -12.15
N ALA A 319 -2.91 -4.46 -12.84
CA ALA A 319 -1.59 -4.72 -12.27
C ALA A 319 -0.90 -3.39 -11.90
N SER A 320 0.09 -3.45 -11.00
CA SER A 320 0.99 -2.31 -10.74
C SER A 320 1.51 -1.72 -12.06
N GLY A 321 1.48 -0.39 -12.16
CA GLY A 321 2.26 0.33 -13.16
C GLY A 321 3.77 0.23 -12.90
N ALA A 322 4.57 0.90 -13.72
CA ALA A 322 6.00 1.07 -13.42
C ALA A 322 6.14 1.86 -12.11
N GLN A 323 6.85 1.28 -11.14
CA GLN A 323 7.06 1.83 -9.81
C GLN A 323 8.57 1.85 -9.53
N GLY A 324 9.03 2.88 -8.82
CA GLY A 324 10.43 3.04 -8.41
C GLY A 324 10.45 3.84 -7.12
N GLY A 325 11.20 3.35 -6.13
CA GLY A 325 11.23 3.92 -4.78
C GLY A 325 9.98 3.66 -3.96
N ASP A 326 9.13 2.70 -4.33
CA ASP A 326 7.91 2.37 -3.60
C ASP A 326 8.15 1.38 -2.44
N PHE A 327 7.27 1.43 -1.44
CA PHE A 327 7.37 0.60 -0.23
C PHE A 327 7.12 -0.88 -0.51
N PHE A 328 6.15 -1.17 -1.38
CA PHE A 328 5.67 -2.51 -1.65
C PHE A 328 6.73 -3.36 -2.37
N GLN A 329 7.42 -2.82 -3.36
CA GLN A 329 8.57 -3.47 -4.00
C GLN A 329 9.78 -3.51 -3.08
N TRP A 330 10.07 -2.42 -2.34
CA TRP A 330 11.17 -2.38 -1.37
C TRP A 330 11.08 -3.51 -0.33
N ALA A 331 9.89 -3.77 0.20
CA ALA A 331 9.64 -4.82 1.19
C ALA A 331 10.04 -6.22 0.69
N TYR A 332 9.88 -6.48 -0.62
CA TYR A 332 10.34 -7.71 -1.24
C TYR A 332 11.83 -7.66 -1.59
N PHE A 333 12.24 -6.73 -2.44
CA PHE A 333 13.56 -6.75 -3.07
C PHE A 333 14.71 -6.38 -2.14
N HIS A 334 14.49 -5.44 -1.21
CA HIS A 334 15.54 -4.93 -0.32
C HIS A 334 15.37 -5.42 1.11
N PHE A 335 14.14 -5.48 1.62
CA PHE A 335 13.89 -6.01 2.97
C PHE A 335 13.83 -7.55 3.00
N GLY A 336 13.55 -8.20 1.86
CA GLY A 336 13.67 -9.66 1.72
C GLY A 336 12.52 -10.45 2.34
N ARG A 337 11.31 -9.88 2.41
CA ARG A 337 10.10 -10.55 2.92
C ARG A 337 9.04 -10.70 1.83
N MET A 338 8.06 -11.57 2.06
CA MET A 338 6.90 -11.62 1.16
C MET A 338 6.17 -10.27 1.24
N SER A 339 5.78 -9.73 0.09
CA SER A 339 5.10 -8.44 -0.01
C SER A 339 3.84 -8.60 -0.84
N PHE A 340 2.70 -8.22 -0.26
CA PHE A 340 1.37 -8.33 -0.86
C PHE A 340 0.72 -6.96 -0.90
N GLY A 341 0.25 -6.54 -2.07
CA GLY A 341 -0.26 -5.19 -2.31
C GLY A 341 -1.62 -5.19 -3.00
N THR A 342 -2.49 -4.28 -2.59
CA THR A 342 -3.80 -4.04 -3.21
C THR A 342 -4.23 -2.56 -3.12
N PRO A 343 -4.93 -2.01 -4.14
CA PRO A 343 -5.58 -0.71 -4.03
C PRO A 343 -6.77 -0.70 -3.05
N GLY A 344 -7.18 -1.84 -2.50
CA GLY A 344 -8.30 -1.96 -1.56
C GLY A 344 -9.69 -1.86 -2.20
N TRP A 345 -9.79 -1.10 -3.30
CA TRP A 345 -11.00 -0.97 -4.10
C TRP A 345 -10.64 -0.58 -5.54
N TRP A 346 -11.53 -0.92 -6.46
CA TRP A 346 -11.48 -0.46 -7.84
C TRP A 346 -12.90 -0.30 -8.36
N ALA A 347 -13.14 0.71 -9.21
CA ALA A 347 -14.44 0.90 -9.84
C ALA A 347 -14.81 -0.36 -10.65
N PRO A 348 -15.95 -1.01 -10.34
CA PRO A 348 -16.41 -2.17 -11.09
C PRO A 348 -16.53 -1.85 -12.58
N MET A 349 -16.24 -2.85 -13.42
CA MET A 349 -16.50 -2.72 -14.86
C MET A 349 -18.01 -2.71 -15.08
N VAL A 350 -18.51 -1.66 -15.76
CA VAL A 350 -19.93 -1.52 -16.08
C VAL A 350 -20.17 -1.62 -17.58
N GLU A 351 -21.31 -2.19 -17.95
CA GLU A 351 -21.74 -2.23 -19.36
C GLU A 351 -22.28 -0.87 -19.79
N ALA A 352 -22.20 -0.59 -21.10
CA ALA A 352 -22.76 0.60 -21.69
C ALA A 352 -24.30 0.56 -21.60
N GLN A 353 -24.92 1.66 -21.18
CA GLN A 353 -26.37 1.80 -21.17
C GLN A 353 -26.93 2.12 -22.56
N GLU A 354 -28.26 2.01 -22.72
CA GLU A 354 -28.93 2.33 -23.99
C GLU A 354 -28.65 3.78 -24.40
N GLY A 355 -28.10 3.97 -25.60
CA GLY A 355 -27.71 5.29 -26.12
C GLY A 355 -26.24 5.66 -25.89
N GLU A 356 -25.49 4.91 -25.05
CA GLU A 356 -24.06 5.13 -24.87
C GLU A 356 -23.22 4.38 -25.92
N THR A 357 -22.15 5.02 -26.38
CA THR A 357 -21.14 4.36 -27.22
C THR A 357 -20.35 3.33 -26.41
N ALA A 358 -19.96 2.20 -27.00
CA ALA A 358 -19.21 1.17 -26.27
C ALA A 358 -17.79 1.62 -25.87
N ASN A 359 -17.40 1.40 -24.61
CA ASN A 359 -16.03 1.60 -24.09
C ASN A 359 -15.11 0.44 -24.51
N LYS A 360 -14.78 0.36 -25.81
CA LYS A 360 -14.11 -0.81 -26.42
C LYS A 360 -12.69 -1.05 -25.93
N ASP A 361 -11.95 0.01 -25.67
CA ASP A 361 -10.57 -0.01 -25.17
C ASP A 361 -10.50 -0.20 -23.64
N LYS A 362 -11.65 -0.25 -22.97
CA LYS A 362 -11.78 -0.34 -21.51
C LYS A 362 -11.11 0.82 -20.80
N ASN A 363 -11.23 2.03 -21.35
CA ASN A 363 -10.72 3.24 -20.73
C ASN A 363 -11.23 3.37 -19.29
N ARG A 364 -10.31 3.58 -18.34
CA ARG A 364 -10.58 3.62 -16.90
C ARG A 364 -11.47 4.81 -16.51
N GLU A 365 -11.21 5.98 -17.07
CA GLU A 365 -11.96 7.21 -16.77
C GLU A 365 -13.40 7.12 -17.29
N VAL A 366 -13.56 6.61 -18.52
CA VAL A 366 -14.90 6.35 -19.08
C VAL A 366 -15.67 5.35 -18.22
N ASN A 367 -15.05 4.23 -17.85
CA ASN A 367 -15.71 3.24 -16.99
C ASN A 367 -16.07 3.83 -15.62
N PHE A 368 -15.17 4.61 -15.03
CA PHE A 368 -15.36 5.25 -13.74
C PHE A 368 -16.54 6.22 -13.75
N LEU A 369 -16.65 7.09 -14.76
CA LEU A 369 -17.75 8.04 -14.88
C LEU A 369 -19.10 7.34 -15.08
N ARG A 370 -19.13 6.24 -15.85
CA ARG A 370 -20.35 5.43 -16.02
C ARG A 370 -20.74 4.72 -14.73
N TRP A 371 -19.78 4.12 -14.04
CA TRP A 371 -20.03 3.51 -12.74
C TRP A 371 -20.60 4.53 -11.75
N ALA A 372 -19.99 5.71 -11.66
CA ALA A 372 -20.46 6.78 -10.79
C ALA A 372 -21.90 7.20 -11.15
N ALA A 373 -22.22 7.32 -12.44
CA ALA A 373 -23.57 7.64 -12.90
C ALA A 373 -24.59 6.52 -12.56
N GLN A 374 -24.22 5.25 -12.74
CA GLN A 374 -25.07 4.09 -12.43
C GLN A 374 -25.38 3.97 -10.93
N GLU A 375 -24.41 4.32 -10.08
CA GLU A 375 -24.57 4.40 -8.62
C GLU A 375 -25.27 5.69 -8.15
N GLY A 376 -25.61 6.60 -9.06
CA GLY A 376 -26.25 7.88 -8.72
C GLY A 376 -25.35 8.84 -7.94
N LEU A 377 -24.03 8.72 -8.09
CA LEU A 377 -23.06 9.55 -7.40
C LEU A 377 -22.94 10.92 -8.09
N SER A 378 -23.07 11.98 -7.29
CA SER A 378 -22.95 13.36 -7.75
C SER A 378 -21.56 13.93 -7.42
N ASN A 379 -21.16 14.97 -8.15
CA ASN A 379 -19.88 15.64 -7.94
C ASN A 379 -18.69 14.68 -8.15
N TYR A 380 -18.71 13.92 -9.24
CA TYR A 380 -17.59 13.07 -9.68
C TYR A 380 -16.89 13.64 -10.92
N PHE A 381 -17.56 14.58 -11.58
CA PHE A 381 -17.08 15.27 -12.75
C PHE A 381 -17.50 16.74 -12.66
N VAL A 382 -16.58 17.64 -12.96
CA VAL A 382 -16.83 19.06 -13.18
C VAL A 382 -17.00 19.27 -14.68
N GLU A 383 -18.15 19.80 -15.07
CA GLU A 383 -18.45 20.04 -16.47
C GLU A 383 -17.50 21.05 -17.10
N TRP A 384 -17.03 20.75 -18.31
CA TRP A 384 -16.16 21.63 -19.08
C TRP A 384 -16.81 23.01 -19.25
N THR A 385 -16.23 24.02 -18.61
CA THR A 385 -16.74 25.39 -18.60
C THR A 385 -15.73 26.32 -19.22
N GLU A 386 -16.14 27.08 -20.22
CA GLU A 386 -15.27 28.05 -20.89
C GLU A 386 -14.90 29.21 -19.95
N ILE A 387 -13.61 29.53 -19.88
CA ILE A 387 -13.07 30.61 -19.08
C ILE A 387 -12.18 31.54 -19.92
N GLN A 388 -11.93 32.74 -19.40
CA GLN A 388 -10.92 33.63 -19.96
C GLN A 388 -9.59 33.38 -19.26
N HIS A 389 -8.66 32.73 -19.95
CA HIS A 389 -7.34 32.40 -19.40
C HIS A 389 -6.30 33.49 -19.72
N PRO A 390 -5.56 34.01 -18.72
CA PRO A 390 -4.57 35.07 -18.95
C PRO A 390 -3.41 34.64 -19.86
N ASP A 391 -2.99 33.38 -19.78
CA ASP A 391 -1.84 32.87 -20.56
C ASP A 391 -2.24 32.40 -21.98
N PHE A 392 -3.55 32.31 -22.27
CA PHE A 392 -4.07 31.95 -23.60
C PHE A 392 -5.06 33.00 -24.14
N PRO A 393 -4.61 34.25 -24.35
CA PRO A 393 -5.50 35.34 -24.74
C PRO A 393 -6.13 35.07 -26.12
N GLY A 394 -7.46 35.11 -26.17
CA GLY A 394 -8.23 34.92 -27.40
C GLY A 394 -8.34 33.47 -27.88
N GLN A 395 -7.87 32.49 -27.10
CA GLN A 395 -8.10 31.07 -27.34
C GLN A 395 -9.29 30.57 -26.51
N LYS A 396 -9.88 29.46 -26.95
CA LYS A 396 -10.95 28.80 -26.19
C LYS A 396 -10.31 27.89 -25.14
N VAL A 397 -10.49 28.25 -23.87
CA VAL A 397 -10.00 27.47 -22.71
C VAL A 397 -11.20 27.00 -21.91
N GLU A 398 -11.26 25.71 -21.62
CA GLU A 398 -12.29 25.11 -20.79
C GLU A 398 -11.65 24.43 -19.57
N VAL A 399 -12.25 24.62 -18.40
CA VAL A 399 -11.85 23.97 -17.14
C VAL A 399 -12.91 22.95 -16.75
N GLY A 400 -12.47 21.77 -16.32
CA GLY A 400 -13.34 20.66 -15.93
C GLY A 400 -12.55 19.36 -15.81
N GLY A 401 -13.27 18.26 -15.56
CA GLY A 401 -12.64 16.95 -15.43
C GLY A 401 -13.13 16.16 -14.23
N ILE A 402 -12.51 15.00 -14.02
CA ILE A 402 -12.83 14.15 -12.87
C ILE A 402 -12.37 14.86 -11.59
N ALA A 403 -13.26 14.92 -10.60
CA ALA A 403 -12.95 15.54 -9.32
C ALA A 403 -11.81 14.78 -8.59
N PRO A 404 -10.88 15.49 -7.93
CA PRO A 404 -9.72 14.87 -7.28
C PRO A 404 -10.16 13.89 -6.20
N PHE A 405 -9.30 12.89 -5.92
CA PHE A 405 -9.47 11.79 -4.98
C PHE A 405 -10.50 10.72 -5.39
N LYS A 406 -11.49 11.03 -6.22
CA LYS A 406 -12.66 10.16 -6.43
C LYS A 406 -12.31 8.83 -7.13
N MET A 407 -11.31 8.80 -8.01
CA MET A 407 -10.91 7.57 -8.72
C MET A 407 -10.19 6.54 -7.84
N MET A 408 -9.70 6.96 -6.68
CA MET A 408 -8.94 6.11 -5.75
C MET A 408 -9.72 5.81 -4.47
N ASN A 409 -10.67 6.68 -4.13
CA ASN A 409 -11.38 6.67 -2.87
C ASN A 409 -12.89 6.61 -3.13
N PRO A 410 -13.52 5.44 -3.03
CA PRO A 410 -14.97 5.35 -3.09
C PRO A 410 -15.60 6.08 -1.90
N PRO A 411 -16.91 6.37 -1.92
CA PRO A 411 -17.62 6.86 -0.74
C PRO A 411 -17.43 5.89 0.42
N ILE A 412 -17.17 6.41 1.63
CA ILE A 412 -16.93 5.55 2.81
C ILE A 412 -18.13 4.65 3.14
N SER A 413 -19.34 5.04 2.75
CA SER A 413 -20.54 4.24 2.92
C SER A 413 -20.55 2.96 2.07
N MET A 414 -19.68 2.88 1.05
CA MET A 414 -19.60 1.74 0.13
C MET A 414 -18.47 0.76 0.48
N ILE A 415 -17.67 1.02 1.52
CA ILE A 415 -16.45 0.23 1.79
C ILE A 415 -16.61 -0.88 2.83
N ASP A 416 -17.79 -1.05 3.44
CA ASP A 416 -17.98 -2.04 4.51
C ASP A 416 -17.70 -3.47 4.04
N ASP A 417 -18.28 -3.87 2.90
CA ASP A 417 -18.04 -5.20 2.29
C ASP A 417 -16.57 -5.37 1.87
N ALA A 418 -15.98 -4.33 1.27
CA ALA A 418 -14.56 -4.34 0.90
C ALA A 418 -13.68 -4.52 2.14
N ALA A 419 -13.89 -3.73 3.21
CA ALA A 419 -13.14 -3.82 4.46
C ALA A 419 -13.25 -5.21 5.09
N GLN A 420 -14.47 -5.76 5.17
CA GLN A 420 -14.68 -7.10 5.74
C GLN A 420 -13.94 -8.19 4.95
N LYS A 421 -14.05 -8.19 3.62
CA LYS A 421 -13.38 -9.18 2.76
C LYS A 421 -11.86 -9.07 2.83
N HIS A 422 -11.31 -7.85 2.92
CA HIS A 422 -9.88 -7.66 3.09
C HIS A 422 -9.40 -8.15 4.46
N ASN A 423 -10.16 -7.88 5.54
CA ASN A 423 -9.84 -8.40 6.86
C ASN A 423 -9.82 -9.93 6.86
N GLU A 424 -10.85 -10.57 6.28
CA GLU A 424 -10.90 -12.02 6.11
C GLU A 424 -9.68 -12.55 5.34
N PHE A 425 -9.32 -11.88 4.24
CA PHE A 425 -8.16 -12.28 3.45
C PHE A 425 -6.84 -12.13 4.21
N ILE A 426 -6.61 -11.03 4.93
CA ILE A 426 -5.39 -10.82 5.71
C ILE A 426 -5.25 -11.91 6.78
N LEU A 427 -6.35 -12.28 7.46
CA LEU A 427 -6.38 -13.38 8.43
C LEU A 427 -6.13 -14.74 7.78
N LYS A 428 -6.70 -14.99 6.60
CA LYS A 428 -6.42 -16.19 5.80
C LYS A 428 -4.95 -16.25 5.40
N LEU A 429 -4.36 -15.16 4.95
CA LEU A 429 -2.95 -15.08 4.62
C LEU A 429 -2.07 -15.30 5.88
N ALA A 430 -2.48 -14.78 7.04
CA ALA A 430 -1.79 -15.03 8.30
C ALA A 430 -1.82 -16.51 8.70
N SER A 431 -2.93 -17.22 8.47
CA SER A 431 -3.01 -18.68 8.71
C SER A 431 -2.09 -19.51 7.82
N MET A 432 -1.57 -18.96 6.72
CA MET A 432 -0.61 -19.62 5.83
C MET A 432 0.84 -19.49 6.32
N GLN A 433 1.10 -18.71 7.38
CA GLN A 433 2.44 -18.45 7.90
C GLN A 433 3.20 -19.74 8.22
N SER A 434 4.54 -19.68 8.15
CA SER A 434 5.38 -20.77 8.59
C SER A 434 5.33 -20.96 10.10
N ASP A 435 5.50 -22.19 10.55
CA ASP A 435 5.67 -22.54 11.96
C ASP A 435 6.80 -23.57 12.08
N VAL A 436 7.64 -23.51 13.11
CA VAL A 436 8.75 -24.45 13.28
C VAL A 436 8.37 -25.44 14.35
N GLN A 437 8.28 -26.72 13.96
CA GLN A 437 7.92 -27.81 14.86
C GLN A 437 8.97 -28.91 14.90
N LEU A 438 9.14 -29.53 16.06
CA LEU A 438 9.97 -30.70 16.29
C LEU A 438 9.09 -31.93 16.45
N VAL A 439 8.97 -32.71 15.38
CA VAL A 439 8.05 -33.85 15.30
C VAL A 439 8.79 -35.19 15.19
N ASN A 440 8.06 -36.29 15.33
CA ASN A 440 8.58 -37.67 15.14
C ASN A 440 9.80 -38.02 16.01
N LEU A 441 9.86 -37.51 17.25
CA LEU A 441 10.95 -37.83 18.19
C LEU A 441 11.10 -39.35 18.39
N LYS A 442 12.32 -39.84 18.13
CA LYS A 442 12.71 -41.24 18.35
C LYS A 442 13.97 -41.32 19.20
N THR A 443 13.97 -42.22 20.18
CA THR A 443 15.14 -42.51 21.02
C THR A 443 15.49 -44.00 21.02
N GLU A 444 16.76 -44.32 20.81
CA GLU A 444 17.26 -45.70 20.74
C GLU A 444 18.51 -45.84 21.60
N ALA A 445 18.52 -46.82 22.52
CA ALA A 445 19.75 -47.18 23.22
C ALA A 445 20.67 -47.96 22.26
N VAL A 446 21.91 -47.51 22.11
CA VAL A 446 22.90 -48.18 21.23
C VAL A 446 24.08 -48.77 22.01
N GLY A 447 23.91 -48.92 23.33
CA GLY A 447 24.87 -49.53 24.24
C GLY A 447 25.90 -48.56 24.82
N LYS A 448 26.60 -49.00 25.87
CA LYS A 448 27.67 -48.21 26.56
C LYS A 448 27.23 -46.83 27.05
N GLY A 449 25.96 -46.68 27.44
CA GLY A 449 25.38 -45.41 27.90
C GLY A 449 25.20 -44.37 26.80
N LEU A 450 25.09 -44.82 25.53
CA LEU A 450 24.81 -43.99 24.38
C LEU A 450 23.34 -44.16 23.95
N THR A 451 22.69 -43.04 23.72
CA THR A 451 21.36 -42.96 23.13
C THR A 451 21.44 -42.23 21.80
N ARG A 452 20.90 -42.82 20.73
CA ARG A 452 20.61 -42.12 19.47
C ARG A 452 19.29 -41.38 19.62
N VAL A 453 19.30 -40.08 19.32
CA VAL A 453 18.12 -39.21 19.31
C VAL A 453 17.91 -38.74 17.88
N THR A 454 16.72 -38.98 17.33
CA THR A 454 16.31 -38.53 16.00
C THR A 454 15.02 -37.72 16.13
N VAL A 455 14.95 -36.58 15.45
CA VAL A 455 13.77 -35.72 15.39
C VAL A 455 13.68 -35.11 14.00
N ASP A 456 12.46 -34.85 13.52
CA ASP A 456 12.24 -34.12 12.28
C ASP A 456 11.93 -32.66 12.60
N LEU A 457 12.68 -31.74 12.00
CA LEU A 457 12.37 -30.32 11.95
C LEU A 457 11.38 -30.08 10.81
N TYR A 458 10.17 -29.61 11.10
CA TYR A 458 9.06 -29.53 10.15
C TYR A 458 8.44 -28.14 10.11
N ASN A 459 8.04 -27.70 8.91
CA ASN A 459 7.20 -26.52 8.70
C ASN A 459 5.82 -26.94 8.18
N PRO A 460 4.76 -27.00 9.02
CA PRO A 460 3.41 -27.30 8.58
C PRO A 460 2.75 -26.15 7.81
N GLY A 461 3.34 -24.96 7.82
CA GLY A 461 2.82 -23.79 7.13
C GLY A 461 2.85 -23.96 5.62
N THR A 462 2.01 -23.17 4.93
CA THR A 462 2.03 -23.12 3.46
C THR A 462 3.18 -22.24 2.96
N LEU A 463 3.48 -21.15 3.69
CA LEU A 463 4.58 -20.26 3.36
C LEU A 463 5.91 -20.82 3.87
N PRO A 464 7.02 -20.55 3.14
CA PRO A 464 8.34 -20.88 3.62
C PRO A 464 8.71 -19.95 4.79
N THR A 465 9.65 -20.40 5.63
CA THR A 465 10.19 -19.56 6.72
C THR A 465 10.94 -18.33 6.19
N HIS A 466 11.41 -18.35 4.94
CA HIS A 466 12.00 -17.21 4.25
C HIS A 466 11.50 -17.16 2.81
N SER A 467 11.26 -15.96 2.27
CA SER A 467 11.12 -15.83 0.82
C SER A 467 12.43 -16.22 0.14
N GLN A 468 12.33 -16.65 -1.11
CA GLN A 468 13.49 -16.97 -1.94
C GLN A 468 14.42 -15.75 -2.02
N MET A 469 13.87 -14.54 -2.09
CA MET A 469 14.67 -13.31 -1.99
C MET A 469 15.37 -13.20 -0.62
N GLY A 470 14.63 -13.44 0.46
CA GLY A 470 15.14 -13.39 1.83
C GLY A 470 16.30 -14.34 2.08
N THR A 471 16.31 -15.54 1.47
CA THR A 471 17.43 -16.48 1.61
C THR A 471 18.77 -15.94 1.11
N ARG A 472 18.76 -14.89 0.27
CA ARG A 472 19.96 -14.21 -0.23
C ARG A 472 20.51 -13.17 0.77
N SER A 473 19.70 -12.76 1.75
CA SER A 473 20.08 -11.79 2.77
C SER A 473 20.84 -12.45 3.92
N LYS A 474 21.90 -11.78 4.39
CA LYS A 474 22.61 -12.18 5.62
C LYS A 474 22.00 -11.61 6.89
N TRP A 475 21.06 -10.67 6.75
CA TRP A 475 20.40 -10.01 7.88
C TRP A 475 19.31 -10.89 8.51
N LEU A 476 18.63 -11.70 7.69
CA LEU A 476 17.50 -12.50 8.13
C LEU A 476 17.96 -13.66 9.02
N ARG A 477 17.26 -13.85 10.14
CA ARG A 477 17.63 -14.86 11.15
C ARG A 477 17.38 -16.26 10.59
N ARG A 478 18.43 -17.08 10.57
CA ARG A 478 18.32 -18.50 10.21
C ARG A 478 17.55 -19.29 11.28
N ILE A 479 16.91 -20.37 10.88
CA ILE A 479 16.27 -21.31 11.81
C ILE A 479 17.37 -22.02 12.59
N LYS A 480 17.41 -21.81 13.90
CA LYS A 480 18.40 -22.41 14.79
C LYS A 480 17.80 -23.65 15.41
N VAL A 481 18.54 -24.76 15.39
CA VAL A 481 18.26 -25.94 16.21
C VAL A 481 19.40 -26.16 17.18
N GLU A 482 19.12 -26.19 18.47
CA GLU A 482 20.11 -26.38 19.53
C GLU A 482 19.73 -27.53 20.47
N VAL A 483 20.71 -28.40 20.73
CA VAL A 483 20.64 -29.41 21.77
C VAL A 483 21.26 -28.86 23.05
N LYS A 484 20.42 -28.66 24.08
CA LYS A 484 20.83 -28.27 25.43
C LYS A 484 21.03 -29.51 26.28
N LEU A 485 22.30 -29.82 26.55
CA LEU A 485 22.71 -30.97 27.34
C LEU A 485 22.53 -30.72 28.84
N GLY A 486 22.13 -31.77 29.56
CA GLY A 486 22.16 -31.83 31.02
C GLY A 486 23.55 -32.18 31.57
N ASN A 487 23.67 -32.19 32.89
CA ASN A 487 24.93 -32.47 33.59
C ASN A 487 25.49 -33.86 33.25
N GLY A 488 26.76 -33.91 32.85
CA GLY A 488 27.47 -35.15 32.53
C GLY A 488 27.06 -35.81 31.21
N GLN A 489 26.32 -35.10 30.35
CA GLN A 489 25.98 -35.54 29.00
C GLN A 489 26.97 -34.98 27.97
N GLU A 490 27.19 -35.73 26.89
CA GLU A 490 28.13 -35.38 25.82
C GLU A 490 27.56 -35.78 24.46
N ILE A 491 27.64 -34.90 23.46
CA ILE A 491 27.33 -35.24 22.07
C ILE A 491 28.56 -35.92 21.47
N VAL A 492 28.44 -37.21 21.19
CA VAL A 492 29.49 -38.04 20.58
C VAL A 492 29.44 -37.95 19.05
N SER A 493 28.25 -37.75 18.47
CA SER A 493 28.06 -37.52 17.04
C SER A 493 26.84 -36.63 16.79
N GLY A 494 26.87 -35.85 15.71
CA GLY A 494 25.89 -34.81 15.38
C GLY A 494 26.34 -33.42 15.86
N THR A 495 25.71 -32.39 15.32
CA THR A 495 26.09 -30.99 15.57
C THR A 495 25.20 -30.39 16.66
N LYS A 496 25.80 -29.86 17.74
CA LYS A 496 25.05 -29.26 18.86
C LYS A 496 24.12 -28.12 18.42
N ILE A 497 24.61 -27.23 17.55
CA ILE A 497 23.87 -26.09 17.01
C ILE A 497 23.89 -26.20 15.48
N GLN A 498 22.71 -26.27 14.87
CA GLN A 498 22.52 -26.30 13.43
C GLN A 498 21.72 -25.07 12.99
N MET A 499 22.08 -24.48 11.85
CA MET A 499 21.41 -23.30 11.31
C MET A 499 20.91 -23.61 9.89
N PHE A 500 19.62 -23.43 9.64
CA PHE A 500 19.01 -23.63 8.34
C PHE A 500 18.62 -22.28 7.72
N SER A 501 18.95 -22.08 6.45
CA SER A 501 18.63 -20.83 5.74
C SER A 501 17.13 -20.64 5.54
N SER A 502 16.42 -21.71 5.18
CA SER A 502 14.96 -21.76 5.03
C SER A 502 14.47 -23.19 5.22
N LEU A 503 13.18 -23.29 5.46
CA LEU A 503 12.34 -24.48 5.35
C LEU A 503 11.15 -24.06 4.49
N ASP A 504 10.91 -24.77 3.39
CA ASP A 504 9.76 -24.55 2.54
C ASP A 504 8.46 -24.95 3.25
N GLY A 505 7.33 -24.55 2.70
CA GLY A 505 6.04 -25.02 3.20
C GLY A 505 5.93 -26.54 3.05
N ASP A 506 5.46 -27.22 4.09
CA ASP A 506 5.41 -28.69 4.19
C ASP A 506 6.78 -29.40 4.09
N GLU A 507 7.90 -28.68 4.24
CA GLU A 507 9.23 -29.30 4.26
C GLU A 507 9.56 -29.88 5.64
N SER A 508 10.18 -31.07 5.66
CA SER A 508 10.81 -31.65 6.85
C SER A 508 12.28 -31.98 6.66
N ARG A 509 13.07 -31.87 7.73
CA ARG A 509 14.49 -32.26 7.77
C ARG A 509 14.76 -33.12 8.99
N GLN A 510 15.23 -34.34 8.75
CA GLN A 510 15.60 -35.26 9.82
C GLN A 510 16.96 -34.88 10.43
N LEU A 511 17.00 -34.77 11.75
CA LEU A 511 18.18 -34.48 12.55
C LEU A 511 18.48 -35.68 13.44
N THR A 512 19.76 -35.98 13.65
CA THR A 512 20.18 -37.09 14.50
C THR A 512 21.43 -36.75 15.30
N TRP A 513 21.40 -37.13 16.57
CA TRP A 513 22.53 -37.04 17.49
C TRP A 513 22.78 -38.38 18.18
N LEU A 514 24.04 -38.61 18.54
CA LEU A 514 24.43 -39.68 19.44
C LEU A 514 24.91 -39.05 20.75
N VAL A 515 24.17 -39.27 21.83
CA VAL A 515 24.43 -38.63 23.12
C VAL A 515 24.84 -39.68 24.15
N LYS A 516 25.94 -39.41 24.85
CA LYS A 516 26.41 -40.20 25.98
C LYS A 516 25.91 -39.58 27.27
N GLY A 517 25.36 -40.39 28.18
CA GLY A 517 24.91 -39.93 29.49
C GLY A 517 23.58 -40.55 29.92
N LYS A 518 22.96 -39.95 30.94
CA LYS A 518 21.65 -40.33 31.47
C LYS A 518 20.80 -39.08 31.74
N GLY A 519 19.51 -39.27 32.02
CA GLY A 519 18.59 -38.18 32.33
C GLY A 519 17.98 -37.54 31.09
N SER A 520 17.49 -36.31 31.22
CA SER A 520 16.85 -35.58 30.13
C SER A 520 17.79 -34.57 29.48
N LEU A 521 17.55 -34.27 28.21
CA LEU A 521 18.09 -33.13 27.48
C LEU A 521 16.95 -32.36 26.81
N GLN A 522 17.21 -31.14 26.34
CA GLN A 522 16.25 -30.35 25.58
C GLN A 522 16.74 -30.13 24.15
N ILE A 523 15.82 -30.14 23.20
CA ILE A 523 16.05 -29.70 21.82
C ILE A 523 15.11 -28.52 21.59
N GLU A 524 15.69 -27.39 21.21
CA GLU A 524 14.95 -26.17 20.85
C GLU A 524 15.19 -25.86 19.39
N ALA A 525 14.14 -25.50 18.67
CA ALA A 525 14.21 -25.10 17.27
C ALA A 525 13.39 -23.84 17.01
N GLY A 526 13.89 -22.93 16.18
CA GLY A 526 13.08 -21.82 15.69
C GLY A 526 13.83 -20.57 15.29
N ALA A 527 13.04 -19.57 14.94
CA ALA A 527 13.43 -18.18 14.75
C ALA A 527 12.19 -17.31 14.98
N ALA A 528 12.37 -16.06 15.40
CA ALA A 528 11.25 -15.19 15.80
C ALA A 528 10.15 -15.06 14.72
N HIS A 529 10.50 -15.06 13.43
CA HIS A 529 9.55 -14.93 12.31
C HIS A 529 8.94 -16.25 11.85
N ALA A 530 9.40 -17.38 12.40
CA ALA A 530 8.98 -18.72 12.02
C ALA A 530 8.45 -19.53 13.21
N GLY A 531 8.34 -18.92 14.40
CA GLY A 531 7.95 -19.62 15.62
C GLY A 531 9.12 -20.38 16.25
N THR A 532 8.86 -20.91 17.43
CA THR A 532 9.82 -21.72 18.20
C THR A 532 9.11 -22.91 18.83
N ASP A 533 9.76 -24.06 18.80
CA ASP A 533 9.32 -25.28 19.47
C ASP A 533 10.44 -25.87 20.32
N GLN A 534 10.06 -26.54 21.42
CA GLN A 534 10.99 -27.16 22.34
C GLN A 534 10.46 -28.49 22.86
N ILE A 535 11.29 -29.53 22.72
CA ILE A 535 10.98 -30.88 23.24
C ILE A 535 12.00 -31.32 24.29
N SER A 536 11.53 -32.07 25.28
CA SER A 536 12.38 -32.74 26.27
C SER A 536 12.56 -34.20 25.92
N VAL A 537 13.81 -34.67 25.88
CA VAL A 537 14.18 -36.02 25.48
C VAL A 537 14.80 -36.75 26.65
N ASN A 538 14.23 -37.89 27.05
CA ASN A 538 14.82 -38.77 28.05
C ASN A 538 15.79 -39.76 27.39
N LEU A 539 17.05 -39.75 27.82
CA LEU A 539 18.08 -40.68 27.38
C LEU A 539 17.82 -42.08 27.94
N LYS A 540 18.07 -43.10 27.12
CA LYS A 540 17.82 -44.53 27.41
C LYS A 540 19.08 -45.26 27.86
#